data_AF-A0A2H9NV20-F1
#
_entry.id   AF-A0A2H9NV20-F1
#
_cell.length_a   1.000
_cell.length_b   1.000
_cell.length_c   1.000
_cell.angle_alpha   90.00
_cell.angle_beta   90.00
_cell.angle_gamma   90.00
#
_symmetry.space_group_name_H-M   'P 1'
#
loop_
_entity.id
_entity.type
_entity.pdbx_description
1 polymer ?
#
loop_
_entity_poly.entity_id
_entity_poly.type
_entity_poly.pdbx_seq_one_letter_code
_entity_poly.pdbx_strand_id
1 'polypeptide(L)'
;QITLNTHMKENPSVTYFFEITPQQFTDIIYDVRDINLSIEVIDESPQEREADIVINGHLTHLYTRDRIFKRNIEPFVEEGNNGIRIFPRSKLEIVKVIVALE
;
A
#
# COMPACT_ATOMS: atom_id res chain seq x y z
N GLN A 1 -20.83 39.22 7.23
CA GLN A 1 -19.84 38.45 6.46
C GLN A 1 -19.50 37.22 7.29
N ILE A 2 -19.67 36.00 6.76
CA ILE A 2 -19.38 34.76 7.49
C ILE A 2 -18.10 34.19 6.90
N THR A 3 -17.06 34.01 7.73
CA THR A 3 -15.78 33.41 7.34
C THR A 3 -15.77 31.98 7.87
N LEU A 4 -15.81 31.01 6.97
CA LEU A 4 -15.77 29.58 7.29
C LEU A 4 -14.31 29.11 7.26
N ASN A 5 -13.74 28.78 8.42
CA ASN A 5 -12.45 28.13 8.52
C ASN A 5 -12.67 26.62 8.58
N THR A 6 -12.42 25.92 7.47
CA THR A 6 -12.46 24.46 7.42
C THR A 6 -11.09 23.89 7.75
N HIS A 7 -10.97 23.12 8.83
CA HIS A 7 -9.81 22.27 9.07
C HIS A 7 -10.11 20.87 8.53
N MET A 8 -9.37 20.41 7.52
CA MET A 8 -9.44 19.01 7.09
C MET A 8 -8.94 18.12 8.22
N LYS A 9 -9.76 17.17 8.67
CA LYS A 9 -9.28 16.05 9.49
C LYS A 9 -8.45 15.13 8.60
N GLU A 10 -7.24 14.80 9.03
CA GLU A 10 -6.41 13.79 8.36
C GLU A 10 -7.15 12.44 8.34
N ASN A 11 -7.11 11.75 7.19
CA ASN A 11 -7.65 10.40 7.10
C ASN A 11 -6.77 9.45 7.93
N PRO A 12 -7.35 8.59 8.77
CA PRO A 12 -6.56 7.68 9.60
C PRO A 12 -5.75 6.72 8.72
N SER A 13 -4.47 6.57 9.04
CA SER A 13 -3.62 5.57 8.39
C SER A 13 -3.95 4.15 8.88
N VAL A 14 -3.79 3.15 8.02
CA VAL A 14 -3.94 1.73 8.38
C VAL A 14 -2.60 1.03 8.22
N THR A 15 -2.24 0.15 9.17
CA THR A 15 -0.99 -0.64 9.12
C THR A 15 -1.31 -2.13 9.02
N TYR A 16 -0.61 -2.83 8.12
CA TYR A 16 -0.66 -4.27 7.91
C TYR A 16 0.74 -4.85 8.15
N PHE A 17 0.80 -6.07 8.68
CA PHE A 17 2.05 -6.78 8.93
C PHE A 17 2.04 -8.12 8.19
N PHE A 18 3.21 -8.56 7.75
CA PHE A 18 3.41 -9.86 7.13
C PHE A 18 4.83 -10.35 7.40
N GLU A 19 5.04 -11.66 7.29
CA GLU A 19 6.32 -12.30 7.58
C GLU A 19 6.89 -12.92 6.30
N ILE A 20 8.19 -12.72 6.07
CA ILE A 20 8.97 -13.36 5.01
C ILE A 20 9.95 -14.33 5.66
N THR A 21 9.80 -15.61 5.37
CA THR A 21 10.72 -16.64 5.87
C THR A 21 12.09 -16.55 5.17
N PRO A 22 13.17 -17.09 5.76
CA PRO A 22 14.51 -17.06 5.16
C PRO A 22 14.55 -17.65 3.75
N GLN A 23 13.77 -18.73 3.50
CA GLN A 23 13.67 -19.34 2.18
C GLN A 23 12.98 -18.41 1.18
N GLN A 24 11.87 -17.76 1.57
CA GLN A 24 11.17 -16.82 0.69
C GLN A 24 12.04 -15.61 0.35
N PHE A 25 12.78 -15.09 1.33
CA PHE A 25 13.70 -13.97 1.10
C PHE A 25 14.85 -14.36 0.16
N THR A 26 15.37 -15.58 0.31
CA THR A 26 16.34 -16.17 -0.62
C THR A 26 15.76 -16.24 -2.04
N ASP A 27 14.54 -16.76 -2.19
CA ASP A 27 13.89 -16.87 -3.50
C ASP A 27 13.68 -15.50 -4.16
N ILE A 28 13.38 -14.46 -3.37
CA ILE A 28 13.27 -13.07 -3.85
C ILE A 28 14.63 -12.54 -4.32
N ILE A 29 15.69 -12.67 -3.50
CA ILE A 29 17.02 -12.12 -3.83
C ILE A 29 17.62 -12.75 -5.09
N TYR A 30 17.32 -14.03 -5.33
CA TYR A 30 17.82 -14.77 -6.49
C TYR A 30 16.86 -14.75 -7.68
N ASP A 31 15.88 -13.83 -7.71
CA ASP A 31 14.89 -13.64 -8.79
C ASP A 31 14.15 -14.95 -9.14
N VAL A 32 13.94 -15.81 -8.16
CA VAL A 32 13.18 -17.08 -8.31
C VAL A 32 11.68 -16.81 -8.22
N ARG A 33 11.29 -15.84 -7.39
CA ARG A 33 9.89 -15.40 -7.20
C ARG A 33 9.83 -13.90 -6.97
N ASP A 34 8.80 -13.28 -7.53
CA ASP A 34 8.56 -11.85 -7.36
C ASP A 34 7.65 -11.62 -6.15
N ILE A 35 7.86 -10.54 -5.39
CA ILE A 35 6.92 -10.14 -4.33
C ILE A 35 6.08 -8.92 -4.74
N ASN A 36 4.76 -9.11 -4.77
CA ASN A 36 3.81 -8.11 -5.23
C ASN A 36 2.79 -7.73 -4.14
N LEU A 37 2.62 -6.43 -3.93
CA LEU A 37 1.53 -5.82 -3.18
C LEU A 37 0.36 -5.57 -4.13
N SER A 38 -0.81 -6.10 -3.77
CA SER A 38 -2.09 -5.80 -4.42
C SER A 38 -3.05 -5.12 -3.44
N ILE A 39 -3.60 -3.97 -3.81
CA ILE A 39 -4.63 -3.25 -3.05
C ILE A 39 -5.88 -3.18 -3.92
N GLU A 40 -6.99 -3.68 -3.38
CA GLU A 40 -8.32 -3.61 -3.98
C GLU A 40 -9.19 -2.62 -3.21
N VAL A 41 -9.92 -1.77 -3.93
CA VAL A 41 -10.86 -0.78 -3.36
C VAL A 41 -12.30 -1.06 -3.75
N ILE A 42 -13.26 -0.51 -2.97
CA ILE A 42 -14.71 -0.77 -3.13
C ILE A 42 -15.25 -0.19 -4.45
N ASP A 43 -14.87 1.05 -4.76
CA ASP A 43 -15.56 1.87 -5.74
C ASP A 43 -14.87 1.80 -7.10
N GLU A 44 -15.64 1.68 -8.19
CA GLU A 44 -15.19 1.84 -9.58
C GLU A 44 -15.26 3.29 -10.06
N SER A 45 -15.55 4.23 -9.15
CA SER A 45 -15.61 5.66 -9.44
C SER A 45 -14.39 6.12 -10.26
N PRO A 46 -14.60 6.95 -11.29
CA PRO A 46 -13.53 7.47 -12.13
C PRO A 46 -12.65 8.50 -11.41
N GLN A 47 -12.95 8.79 -10.14
CA GLN A 47 -12.15 9.71 -9.32
C GLN A 47 -10.76 9.15 -9.05
N GLU A 48 -9.79 10.05 -9.03
CA GLU A 48 -8.42 9.74 -8.71
C GLU A 48 -8.29 9.41 -7.23
N ARG A 49 -7.61 8.30 -6.97
CA ARG A 49 -7.31 7.82 -5.63
C ARG A 49 -5.85 8.09 -5.34
N GLU A 50 -5.61 8.72 -4.22
CA GLU A 50 -4.28 9.12 -3.78
C GLU A 50 -4.00 8.54 -2.39
N ALA A 51 -2.83 7.93 -2.23
CA ALA A 51 -2.33 7.52 -0.93
C ALA A 51 -0.80 7.49 -0.89
N ASP A 52 -0.25 7.70 0.29
CA ASP A 52 1.12 7.31 0.57
C ASP A 52 1.14 5.90 1.14
N ILE A 53 2.08 5.09 0.67
CA ILE A 53 2.33 3.74 1.17
C ILE A 53 3.75 3.74 1.72
N VAL A 54 3.91 3.32 2.96
CA VAL A 54 5.21 3.18 3.62
C VAL A 54 5.45 1.70 3.88
N ILE A 55 6.48 1.13 3.27
CA ILE A 55 6.87 -0.29 3.42
C ILE A 55 8.23 -0.31 4.12
N ASN A 56 8.29 -0.82 5.36
CA ASN A 56 9.51 -0.82 6.18
C ASN A 56 10.24 0.54 6.25
N GLY A 57 9.49 1.64 6.24
CA GLY A 57 10.05 3.00 6.24
C GLY A 57 10.31 3.61 4.86
N HIS A 58 10.24 2.83 3.79
CA HIS A 58 10.34 3.32 2.41
C HIS A 58 8.99 3.90 1.95
N LEU A 59 9.00 5.20 1.64
CA LEU A 59 7.83 5.91 1.12
C LEU A 59 7.65 5.65 -0.37
N THR A 60 6.41 5.36 -0.74
CA THR A 60 5.97 5.34 -2.13
C THR A 60 4.58 5.94 -2.28
N HIS A 61 4.27 6.44 -3.47
CA HIS A 61 2.99 7.05 -3.79
C HIS A 61 2.10 6.12 -4.62
N LEU A 62 0.82 6.10 -4.26
CA LEU A 62 -0.28 5.52 -5.02
C LEU A 62 -1.07 6.67 -5.63
N TYR A 63 -1.17 6.65 -6.96
CA TYR A 63 -2.06 7.51 -7.71
C TYR A 63 -2.69 6.66 -8.82
N THR A 64 -3.99 6.37 -8.70
CA THR A 64 -4.68 5.52 -9.69
C THR A 64 -6.18 5.79 -9.73
N ARG A 65 -6.79 5.49 -10.88
CA ARG A 65 -8.25 5.38 -11.05
C ARG A 65 -8.70 3.91 -11.07
N ASP A 66 -7.76 2.98 -11.09
CA ASP A 66 -8.04 1.56 -11.14
C ASP A 66 -8.60 1.07 -9.80
N ARG A 67 -9.40 0.01 -9.89
CA ARG A 67 -9.93 -0.71 -8.72
C ARG A 67 -8.86 -1.55 -8.03
N ILE A 68 -7.89 -2.06 -8.79
CA ILE A 68 -6.82 -2.91 -8.28
C ILE A 68 -5.49 -2.24 -8.62
N PHE A 69 -4.76 -1.85 -7.58
CA PHE A 69 -3.39 -1.42 -7.69
C PHE A 69 -2.46 -2.60 -7.41
N LYS A 70 -1.51 -2.85 -8.31
CA LYS A 70 -0.44 -3.83 -8.11
C LYS A 70 0.91 -3.15 -8.16
N ARG A 71 1.83 -3.56 -7.30
CA ARG A 71 3.19 -3.06 -7.27
C ARG A 71 4.17 -4.12 -6.79
N ASN A 72 5.26 -4.27 -7.51
CA ASN A 72 6.42 -4.99 -7.03
C ASN A 72 7.02 -4.24 -5.82
N ILE A 73 7.24 -4.98 -4.73
CA ILE A 73 7.77 -4.44 -3.47
C ILE A 73 9.10 -5.05 -3.05
N GLU A 74 9.76 -5.81 -3.93
CA GLU A 74 11.06 -6.45 -3.66
C GLU A 74 12.09 -5.49 -3.07
N PRO A 75 12.24 -4.25 -3.56
CA PRO A 75 13.27 -3.35 -3.05
C PRO A 75 13.01 -2.85 -1.62
N PHE A 76 11.84 -3.14 -1.05
CA PHE A 76 11.38 -2.58 0.22
C PHE A 76 11.20 -3.62 1.32
N VAL A 77 11.34 -4.91 1.01
CA VAL A 77 11.12 -5.99 1.96
C VAL A 77 12.40 -6.49 2.60
N GLU A 78 12.27 -7.01 3.81
CA GLU A 78 13.36 -7.57 4.61
C GLU A 78 13.01 -9.00 5.04
N GLU A 79 14.03 -9.79 5.38
CA GLU A 79 13.80 -11.09 6.04
C GLU A 79 13.08 -10.89 7.38
N GLY A 80 12.07 -11.72 7.67
CA GLY A 80 11.30 -11.66 8.90
C GLY A 80 10.09 -10.73 8.83
N ASN A 81 9.93 -9.88 9.84
CA ASN A 81 8.72 -9.06 10.02
C ASN A 81 8.74 -7.81 9.14
N ASN A 82 7.72 -7.66 8.32
CA ASN A 82 7.54 -6.54 7.43
C ASN A 82 6.24 -5.78 7.77
N GLY A 83 6.23 -4.47 7.48
CA GLY A 83 5.09 -3.60 7.73
C GLY A 83 4.75 -2.72 6.54
N ILE A 84 3.46 -2.63 6.22
CA ILE A 84 2.90 -1.72 5.21
C ILE A 84 1.95 -0.77 5.91
N ARG A 85 2.20 0.54 5.79
CA ARG A 85 1.29 1.58 6.28
C ARG A 85 0.75 2.39 5.12
N ILE A 86 -0.56 2.56 5.06
CA ILE A 86 -1.25 3.29 4.00
C ILE A 86 -1.85 4.56 4.61
N PHE A 87 -1.53 5.71 4.03
CA PHE A 87 -2.04 7.04 4.38
C PHE A 87 -2.90 7.58 3.24
N PRO A 88 -4.23 7.46 3.31
CA PRO A 88 -5.12 7.98 2.28
C PRO A 88 -5.05 9.50 2.18
N ARG A 89 -4.74 10.04 0.99
CA ARG A 89 -4.79 11.49 0.70
C ARG A 89 -6.14 11.90 0.11
N SER A 90 -6.84 10.97 -0.53
CA SER A 90 -8.24 11.11 -0.93
C SER A 90 -9.09 9.99 -0.32
N LYS A 91 -10.39 9.92 -0.68
CA LYS A 91 -11.29 8.88 -0.20
C LYS A 91 -10.82 7.52 -0.71
N LEU A 92 -10.34 6.65 0.20
CA LEU A 92 -9.83 5.33 -0.13
C LEU A 92 -10.51 4.28 0.76
N GLU A 93 -11.47 3.56 0.19
CA GLU A 93 -12.16 2.46 0.84
C GLU A 93 -11.55 1.13 0.41
N ILE A 94 -10.60 0.63 1.20
CA ILE A 94 -9.85 -0.59 0.91
C ILE A 94 -10.70 -1.82 1.25
N VAL A 95 -10.86 -2.71 0.27
CA VAL A 95 -11.51 -4.02 0.42
C VAL A 95 -10.48 -5.06 0.86
N LYS A 96 -9.33 -5.07 0.19
CA LYS A 96 -8.36 -6.15 0.32
C LYS A 96 -6.95 -5.62 0.12
N VAL A 97 -6.04 -6.11 0.95
CA VAL A 97 -4.60 -5.95 0.77
C VAL A 97 -4.01 -7.36 0.72
N ILE A 98 -3.25 -7.67 -0.33
CA ILE A 98 -2.58 -8.95 -0.51
C ILE A 98 -1.11 -8.69 -0.76
N VAL A 99 -0.27 -9.42 -0.05
CA VAL A 99 1.14 -9.60 -0.42
C VAL A 99 1.27 -11.04 -0.90
N ALA A 100 1.73 -11.23 -2.13
CA ALA A 100 1.88 -12.54 -2.74
C ALA A 100 3.28 -12.70 -3.33
N LEU A 101 3.80 -13.93 -3.25
CA LEU A 101 4.95 -14.38 -4.02
C LEU A 101 4.42 -15.03 -5.30
N GLU A 102 4.84 -14.52 -6.44
CA GLU A 102 4.46 -15.01 -7.78
C GLU A 102 5.64 -15.74 -8.45
#